data_AF-A0A558D5M5-F1
#
_entry.id   AF-A0A558D5M5-F1
#
_cell.length_a   1.000
_cell.length_b   1.000
_cell.length_c   1.000
_cell.angle_alpha   90.00
_cell.angle_beta   90.00
_cell.angle_gamma   90.00
#
_symmetry.space_group_name_H-M   'P 1'
#
loop_
_entity.id
_entity.type
_entity.pdbx_description
1 polymer ?
#
loop_
_entity_poly.entity_id
_entity_poly.type
_entity_poly.pdbx_seq_one_letter_code
_entity_poly.pdbx_strand_id
1 'polypeptide(L)'
;GRVRVLLDDHHDSGKINDGIAAGLGYVGTFGAEAESGLGELRRTFQRKAHLAAMERCCRSVLASGAWTLEELALLELLDLPEGPLKSALLRRREAIGLPSHPHARVLVDHEGNPIPRSDVALRLRLAAATRVSLEGNAHFCRGLLATRYGCADPADPAEPADPEAGATGFAPVVTNTRSQS
;
A
#
# COMPACT_ATOMS: atom_id res chain seq x y z
N GLY A 1 26.09 -3.19 -16.44
CA GLY A 1 26.38 -4.35 -15.57
C GLY A 1 25.07 -4.98 -15.15
N ARG A 2 25.02 -6.28 -14.87
CA ARG A 2 23.82 -6.95 -14.34
C ARG A 2 23.82 -6.82 -12.81
N VAL A 3 22.70 -6.39 -12.24
CA VAL A 3 22.49 -6.33 -10.78
C VAL A 3 21.63 -7.53 -10.38
N ARG A 4 22.01 -8.25 -9.33
CA ARG A 4 21.23 -9.34 -8.75
C ARG A 4 20.77 -8.94 -7.35
N VAL A 5 19.47 -9.04 -7.10
CA VAL A 5 18.86 -8.79 -5.80
C VAL A 5 18.54 -10.16 -5.19
N LEU A 6 18.91 -10.36 -3.93
CA LEU A 6 18.68 -11.60 -3.19
C LEU A 6 18.02 -11.24 -1.86
N LEU A 7 17.07 -12.07 -1.43
CA LEU A 7 16.56 -12.06 -0.06
C LEU A 7 17.58 -12.74 0.85
N ASP A 8 17.92 -12.07 1.96
CA ASP A 8 18.86 -12.57 2.96
C ASP A 8 18.19 -12.64 4.35
N ASP A 9 18.74 -13.50 5.21
CA ASP A 9 18.35 -13.64 6.63
C ASP A 9 16.89 -14.07 6.87
N HIS A 10 16.17 -14.60 5.86
CA HIS A 10 14.85 -15.22 6.02
C HIS A 10 14.98 -16.75 6.12
N HIS A 11 14.19 -17.40 6.99
CA HIS A 11 14.22 -18.86 7.15
C HIS A 11 14.09 -19.61 5.81
N ASP A 12 13.23 -19.11 4.92
CA ASP A 12 13.02 -19.65 3.56
C ASP A 12 13.75 -18.89 2.43
N SER A 13 14.82 -18.15 2.73
CA SER A 13 15.53 -17.33 1.73
C SER A 13 15.95 -18.13 0.49
N GLY A 14 16.45 -19.35 0.67
CA GLY A 14 16.84 -20.24 -0.43
C GLY A 14 15.66 -20.54 -1.36
N LYS A 15 14.56 -21.09 -0.81
CA LYS A 15 13.34 -21.40 -1.57
C LYS A 15 12.81 -20.17 -2.33
N ILE A 16 12.75 -19.01 -1.66
CA ILE A 16 12.24 -17.78 -2.27
C ILE A 16 13.14 -17.29 -3.41
N ASN A 17 14.46 -17.25 -3.20
CA ASN A 17 15.42 -16.81 -4.22
C ASN A 17 15.41 -17.74 -5.43
N ASP A 18 15.38 -19.05 -5.21
CA ASP A 18 15.31 -20.06 -6.28
C ASP A 18 14.00 -19.94 -7.06
N GLY A 19 12.88 -19.78 -6.34
CA GLY A 19 11.57 -19.55 -6.95
C GLY A 19 11.53 -18.31 -7.84
N ILE A 20 12.04 -17.17 -7.35
CA ILE A 20 12.11 -15.93 -8.13
C ILE A 20 13.03 -16.08 -9.34
N ALA A 21 14.20 -16.69 -9.18
CA ALA A 21 15.16 -16.91 -10.27
C ALA A 21 14.58 -17.80 -11.37
N ALA A 22 13.72 -18.75 -11.01
CA ALA A 22 12.99 -19.62 -11.93
C ALA A 22 11.68 -19.01 -12.49
N GLY A 23 11.31 -17.79 -12.08
CA GLY A 23 10.06 -17.14 -12.49
C GLY A 23 8.80 -17.80 -11.92
N LEU A 24 8.93 -18.55 -10.83
CA LEU A 24 7.82 -19.23 -10.17
C LEU A 24 6.97 -18.25 -9.37
N GLY A 25 5.65 -18.44 -9.42
CA GLY A 25 4.72 -17.79 -8.51
C GLY A 25 4.68 -18.49 -7.15
N TYR A 26 3.95 -17.93 -6.19
CA TYR A 26 3.88 -18.42 -4.80
C TYR A 26 3.64 -19.95 -4.68
N VAL A 27 2.66 -20.49 -5.41
CA VAL A 27 2.37 -21.95 -5.41
C VAL A 27 3.53 -22.75 -6.00
N GLY A 28 4.19 -22.25 -7.05
CA GLY A 28 5.36 -22.90 -7.62
C GLY A 28 6.57 -22.90 -6.66
N THR A 29 6.72 -21.86 -5.84
CA THR A 29 7.81 -21.72 -4.87
C THR A 29 7.61 -22.56 -3.61
N PHE A 30 6.38 -22.67 -3.11
CA PHE A 30 6.08 -23.30 -1.81
C PHE A 30 5.34 -24.64 -1.91
N GLY A 31 4.87 -25.03 -3.10
CA GLY A 31 4.28 -26.34 -3.36
C GLY A 31 3.13 -26.66 -2.40
N ALA A 32 3.24 -27.77 -1.67
CA ALA A 32 2.22 -28.23 -0.72
C ALA A 32 2.01 -27.29 0.48
N GLU A 33 2.96 -26.40 0.79
CA GLU A 33 2.80 -25.37 1.82
C GLU A 33 1.89 -24.22 1.34
N ALA A 34 1.61 -24.15 0.04
CA ALA A 34 0.76 -23.12 -0.57
C ALA A 34 -0.52 -23.73 -1.15
N GLU A 35 -1.59 -23.73 -0.34
CA GLU A 35 -2.92 -24.21 -0.75
C GLU A 35 -3.48 -23.42 -1.96
N SER A 36 -3.22 -22.11 -2.03
CA SER A 36 -3.66 -21.24 -3.12
C SER A 36 -2.69 -20.10 -3.40
N GLY A 37 -2.84 -19.45 -4.57
CA GLY A 37 -2.05 -18.28 -4.92
C GLY A 37 -2.48 -17.01 -4.18
N LEU A 38 -1.60 -16.01 -4.11
CA LEU A 38 -1.85 -14.74 -3.40
C LEU A 38 -2.82 -13.77 -4.10
N GLY A 39 -3.49 -14.20 -5.17
CA GLY A 39 -4.33 -13.35 -6.01
C GLY A 39 -5.51 -12.75 -5.23
N GLU A 40 -6.21 -13.57 -4.46
CA GLU A 40 -7.35 -13.11 -3.66
C GLU A 40 -6.92 -12.19 -2.52
N LEU A 41 -5.85 -12.55 -1.82
CA LEU A 41 -5.26 -11.72 -0.77
C LEU A 41 -4.91 -10.33 -1.32
N ARG A 42 -4.24 -10.28 -2.49
CA ARG A 42 -3.88 -9.02 -3.16
C ARG A 42 -5.12 -8.19 -3.49
N ARG A 43 -6.17 -8.80 -4.06
CA ARG A 43 -7.45 -8.10 -4.33
C ARG A 43 -8.06 -7.52 -3.06
N THR A 44 -8.01 -8.25 -1.94
CA THR A 44 -8.52 -7.77 -0.65
C THR A 44 -7.75 -6.55 -0.15
N PHE A 45 -6.41 -6.55 -0.21
CA PHE A 45 -5.62 -5.37 0.16
C PHE A 45 -5.85 -4.18 -0.78
N GLN A 46 -5.98 -4.42 -2.09
CA GLN A 46 -6.28 -3.35 -3.06
C GLN A 46 -7.65 -2.71 -2.79
N ARG A 47 -8.68 -3.52 -2.51
CA ARG A 47 -10.02 -3.01 -2.12
C ARG A 47 -9.97 -2.19 -0.83
N LYS A 48 -9.25 -2.66 0.20
CA LYS A 48 -9.06 -1.89 1.44
C LYS A 48 -8.29 -0.58 1.18
N ALA A 49 -7.28 -0.60 0.31
CA ALA A 49 -6.51 0.59 -0.06
C ALA A 49 -7.37 1.62 -0.82
N HIS A 50 -8.26 1.19 -1.71
CA HIS A 50 -9.27 2.04 -2.32
C HIS A 50 -10.17 2.67 -1.25
N LEU A 51 -10.75 1.85 -0.36
CA LEU A 51 -11.65 2.30 0.69
C LEU A 51 -11.01 3.38 1.58
N ALA A 52 -9.75 3.18 1.98
CA ALA A 52 -8.98 4.14 2.77
C ALA A 52 -8.65 5.43 2.00
N ALA A 53 -8.39 5.36 0.70
CA ALA A 53 -8.14 6.55 -0.12
C ALA A 53 -9.41 7.37 -0.34
N MET A 54 -10.53 6.71 -0.62
CA MET A 54 -11.85 7.32 -0.73
C MET A 54 -12.22 8.06 0.56
N GLU A 55 -12.04 7.41 1.71
CA GLU A 55 -12.37 7.99 3.00
C GLU A 55 -11.51 9.22 3.35
N ARG A 56 -10.22 9.24 2.97
CA ARG A 56 -9.39 10.46 3.08
C ARG A 56 -9.92 11.60 2.24
N CYS A 57 -10.39 11.33 1.01
CA CYS A 57 -10.99 12.35 0.15
C CYS A 57 -12.28 12.90 0.76
N CYS A 58 -13.20 12.01 1.20
CA CYS A 58 -14.44 12.40 1.85
C CYS A 58 -14.18 13.25 3.12
N ARG A 59 -13.24 12.82 3.98
CA ARG A 59 -12.88 13.61 5.16
C ARG A 59 -12.32 14.98 4.79
N SER A 60 -11.49 15.06 3.76
CA SER A 60 -10.89 16.33 3.31
C SER A 60 -11.96 17.34 2.89
N VAL A 61 -12.96 16.92 2.11
CA VAL A 61 -14.03 17.83 1.67
C VAL A 61 -14.97 18.21 2.81
N LEU A 62 -15.28 17.28 3.72
CA LEU A 62 -16.04 17.57 4.95
C LEU A 62 -15.31 18.59 5.84
N ALA A 63 -13.99 18.40 6.05
CA ALA A 63 -13.19 19.28 6.89
C ALA A 63 -13.07 20.70 6.30
N SER A 64 -13.10 20.84 4.97
CA SER A 64 -13.11 22.14 4.30
C SER A 64 -14.44 22.89 4.40
N GLY A 65 -15.52 22.21 4.81
CA GLY A 65 -16.88 22.76 4.81
C GLY A 65 -17.52 22.87 3.42
N ALA A 66 -16.83 22.44 2.35
CA ALA A 66 -17.37 22.48 0.99
C ALA A 66 -18.50 21.46 0.75
N TRP A 67 -18.60 20.43 1.58
CA TRP A 67 -19.58 19.35 1.49
C TRP A 67 -20.08 18.97 2.87
N THR A 68 -21.35 18.57 2.95
CA THR A 68 -21.97 17.96 4.13
C THR A 68 -22.00 16.43 4.03
N LEU A 69 -22.26 15.76 5.16
CA LEU A 69 -22.35 14.30 5.22
C LEU A 69 -23.50 13.77 4.35
N GLU A 70 -24.61 14.50 4.31
CA GLU A 70 -25.84 14.19 3.57
C GLU A 70 -25.63 14.28 2.05
N GLU A 71 -24.72 15.17 1.61
CA GLU A 71 -24.40 15.40 0.21
C GLU A 71 -23.34 14.42 -0.32
N LEU A 72 -22.55 13.76 0.54
CA LEU A 72 -21.44 12.90 0.13
C LEU A 72 -21.83 11.75 -0.81
N ALA A 73 -23.08 11.27 -0.77
CA ALA A 73 -23.56 10.25 -1.72
C ALA A 73 -23.59 10.76 -3.18
N LEU A 74 -23.63 12.08 -3.36
CA LEU A 74 -23.60 12.75 -4.66
C LEU A 74 -22.21 13.22 -5.08
N LEU A 75 -21.20 13.18 -4.20
CA LEU A 75 -19.86 13.65 -4.51
C LEU A 75 -19.27 12.92 -5.74
N GLU A 76 -18.90 13.66 -6.78
CA GLU A 76 -18.25 13.13 -7.99
C GLU A 76 -16.74 13.34 -7.95
N LEU A 77 -15.99 12.58 -8.76
CA LEU A 77 -14.55 12.71 -8.84
C LEU A 77 -14.13 14.11 -9.31
N LEU A 78 -14.93 14.78 -10.14
CA LEU A 78 -14.68 16.16 -10.60
C LEU A 78 -14.73 17.19 -9.47
N ASP A 79 -15.55 16.93 -8.45
CA ASP A 79 -15.74 17.82 -7.30
C ASP A 79 -14.57 17.75 -6.30
N LEU A 80 -13.75 16.69 -6.39
CA LEU A 80 -12.57 16.57 -5.54
C LEU A 80 -11.50 17.59 -5.95
N PRO A 81 -10.92 18.32 -4.98
CA PRO A 81 -9.77 19.17 -5.23
C PRO A 81 -8.62 18.38 -5.87
N GLU A 82 -7.93 19.00 -6.83
CA GLU A 82 -6.71 18.43 -7.39
C GLU A 82 -5.64 18.28 -6.31
N GLY A 83 -4.86 17.19 -6.39
CA GLY A 83 -3.79 16.94 -5.43
C GLY A 83 -3.58 15.47 -5.09
N PRO A 84 -2.71 15.19 -4.11
CA PRO A 84 -2.24 13.83 -3.83
C PRO A 84 -3.36 12.88 -3.38
N LEU A 85 -4.40 13.37 -2.71
CA LEU A 85 -5.53 12.55 -2.29
C LEU A 85 -6.32 12.03 -3.49
N LYS A 86 -6.68 12.93 -4.41
CA LYS A 86 -7.40 12.58 -5.65
C LYS A 86 -6.57 11.64 -6.51
N SER A 87 -5.29 11.96 -6.76
CA SER A 87 -4.39 11.10 -7.52
C SER A 87 -4.22 9.71 -6.91
N ALA A 88 -4.13 9.62 -5.57
CA ALA A 88 -4.07 8.35 -4.88
C ALA A 88 -5.37 7.55 -5.04
N LEU A 89 -6.54 8.19 -4.92
CA LEU A 89 -7.83 7.54 -5.13
C LEU A 89 -7.93 6.97 -6.56
N LEU A 90 -7.64 7.78 -7.59
CA LEU A 90 -7.73 7.37 -8.99
C LEU A 90 -6.84 6.15 -9.29
N ARG A 91 -5.57 6.18 -8.84
CA ARG A 91 -4.66 5.04 -8.99
C ARG A 91 -5.17 3.77 -8.31
N ARG A 92 -5.85 3.89 -7.15
CA ARG A 92 -6.44 2.73 -6.47
C ARG A 92 -7.68 2.21 -7.19
N ARG A 93 -8.51 3.09 -7.77
CA ARG A 93 -9.67 2.70 -8.59
C ARG A 93 -9.22 1.92 -9.82
N GLU A 94 -8.22 2.41 -10.54
CA GLU A 94 -7.64 1.74 -11.70
C GLU A 94 -7.14 0.32 -11.34
N ALA A 95 -6.43 0.18 -10.23
CA ALA A 95 -5.88 -1.11 -9.78
C ALA A 95 -6.94 -2.19 -9.49
N ILE A 96 -8.21 -1.81 -9.29
CA ILE A 96 -9.33 -2.73 -9.05
C ILE A 96 -10.43 -2.63 -10.13
N GLY A 97 -10.17 -1.91 -11.23
CA GLY A 97 -11.09 -1.78 -12.35
C GLY A 97 -12.32 -0.89 -12.09
N LEU A 98 -12.26 0.02 -11.12
CA LEU A 98 -13.35 0.97 -10.87
C LEU A 98 -13.31 2.17 -11.83
N PRO A 99 -14.46 2.76 -12.20
CA PRO A 99 -14.53 3.95 -13.03
C PRO A 99 -13.75 5.13 -12.44
N SER A 100 -13.00 5.83 -13.30
CA SER A 100 -12.16 6.99 -12.95
C SER A 100 -12.53 8.27 -13.71
N HIS A 101 -13.63 8.27 -14.46
CA HIS A 101 -14.09 9.43 -15.22
C HIS A 101 -14.64 10.54 -14.29
N PRO A 102 -14.66 11.81 -14.72
CA PRO A 102 -15.00 12.95 -13.85
C PRO A 102 -16.34 12.81 -13.11
N HIS A 103 -17.38 12.33 -13.79
CA HIS A 103 -18.72 12.13 -13.21
C HIS A 103 -18.92 10.85 -12.39
N ALA A 104 -17.87 10.06 -12.15
CA ALA A 104 -18.01 8.85 -11.34
C ALA A 104 -18.16 9.25 -9.86
N ARG A 105 -19.07 8.59 -9.14
CA ARG A 105 -19.26 8.82 -7.69
C ARG A 105 -17.98 8.49 -6.93
N VAL A 106 -17.62 9.33 -5.97
CA VAL A 106 -16.49 9.06 -5.06
C VAL A 106 -16.87 7.92 -4.11
N LEU A 107 -18.08 8.02 -3.54
CA LEU A 107 -18.55 7.10 -2.51
C LEU A 107 -19.24 5.88 -3.15
N VAL A 108 -18.44 4.85 -3.44
CA VAL A 108 -18.89 3.59 -4.03
C VAL A 108 -18.42 2.38 -3.23
N ASP A 109 -19.10 1.26 -3.36
CA ASP A 109 -18.61 -0.02 -2.87
C ASP A 109 -17.48 -0.59 -3.76
N HIS A 110 -17.05 -1.81 -3.45
CA HIS A 110 -15.96 -2.49 -4.15
C HIS A 110 -16.30 -2.98 -5.57
N GLU A 111 -17.58 -2.97 -5.93
CA GLU A 111 -18.07 -3.28 -7.29
C GLU A 111 -18.34 -1.99 -8.09
N GLY A 112 -18.27 -0.83 -7.42
CA GLY A 112 -18.49 0.48 -8.03
C GLY A 112 -19.92 0.97 -7.89
N ASN A 113 -20.77 0.26 -7.16
CA ASN A 113 -22.14 0.69 -6.93
C ASN A 113 -22.16 1.89 -5.97
N PRO A 114 -22.96 2.93 -6.26
CA PRO A 114 -23.13 4.05 -5.35
C PRO A 114 -23.67 3.62 -3.98
N ILE A 115 -23.17 4.24 -2.92
CA ILE A 115 -23.66 4.00 -1.56
C ILE A 115 -24.95 4.79 -1.33
N PRO A 116 -26.04 4.17 -0.82
CA PRO A 116 -27.26 4.88 -0.46
C PRO A 116 -27.02 5.97 0.59
N ARG A 117 -27.76 7.09 0.50
CA ARG A 117 -27.65 8.22 1.45
C ARG A 117 -27.79 7.79 2.91
N SER A 118 -28.70 6.85 3.20
CA SER A 118 -28.92 6.29 4.54
C SER A 118 -27.69 5.63 5.14
N ASP A 119 -26.79 5.13 4.30
CA ASP A 119 -25.69 4.26 4.71
C ASP A 119 -24.35 5.00 4.76
N VAL A 120 -24.29 6.22 4.20
CA VAL A 120 -23.07 7.04 4.08
C VAL A 120 -22.32 7.12 5.39
N ALA A 121 -23.01 7.50 6.47
CA ALA A 121 -22.40 7.69 7.78
C ALA A 121 -21.76 6.41 8.33
N LEU A 122 -22.45 5.26 8.18
CA LEU A 122 -21.95 3.97 8.61
C LEU A 122 -20.75 3.54 7.75
N ARG A 123 -20.87 3.66 6.43
CA ARG A 123 -19.82 3.28 5.48
C ARG A 123 -18.55 4.10 5.65
N LEU A 124 -18.68 5.40 5.91
CA LEU A 124 -17.54 6.27 6.16
C LEU A 124 -16.82 5.88 7.47
N ARG A 125 -17.57 5.55 8.54
CA ARG A 125 -16.99 5.04 9.80
C ARG A 125 -16.21 3.73 9.59
N LEU A 126 -16.78 2.77 8.85
CA LEU A 126 -16.10 1.51 8.54
C LEU A 126 -14.85 1.70 7.68
N ALA A 127 -14.91 2.65 6.74
CA ALA A 127 -13.77 3.02 5.91
C ALA A 127 -12.65 3.67 6.74
N ALA A 128 -13.00 4.51 7.72
CA ALA A 128 -12.06 5.13 8.64
C ALA A 128 -11.33 4.07 9.48
N ALA A 129 -12.07 3.10 10.04
CA ALA A 129 -11.49 1.98 10.78
C ALA A 129 -10.54 1.15 9.90
N THR A 130 -10.94 0.87 8.66
CA THR A 130 -10.08 0.16 7.69
C THR A 130 -8.79 0.93 7.42
N ARG A 131 -8.88 2.24 7.21
CA ARG A 131 -7.71 3.09 6.99
C ARG A 131 -6.75 3.05 8.18
N VAL A 132 -7.25 3.22 9.40
CA VAL A 132 -6.43 3.17 10.63
C VAL A 132 -5.73 1.83 10.75
N SER A 133 -6.44 0.71 10.49
CA SER A 133 -5.84 -0.63 10.51
C SER A 133 -4.73 -0.77 9.46
N LEU A 134 -4.94 -0.26 8.24
CA LEU A 134 -3.91 -0.31 7.19
C LEU A 134 -2.67 0.52 7.57
N GLU A 135 -2.86 1.71 8.13
CA GLU A 135 -1.75 2.58 8.54
C GLU A 135 -0.96 1.96 9.69
N GLY A 136 -1.65 1.41 10.70
CA GLY A 136 -1.03 0.71 11.83
C GLY A 136 -0.21 -0.50 11.39
N ASN A 137 -0.79 -1.37 10.55
CA ASN A 137 -0.08 -2.53 10.02
C ASN A 137 1.13 -2.11 9.16
N ALA A 138 0.98 -1.06 8.34
CA ALA A 138 2.08 -0.58 7.52
C ALA A 138 3.22 0.01 8.37
N HIS A 139 2.90 0.75 9.43
CA HIS A 139 3.90 1.27 10.37
C HIS A 139 4.61 0.13 11.12
N PHE A 140 3.86 -0.84 11.64
CA PHE A 140 4.43 -2.02 12.29
C PHE A 140 5.38 -2.81 11.37
N CYS A 141 4.95 -3.09 10.13
CA CYS A 141 5.80 -3.78 9.15
C CYS A 141 7.07 -3.00 8.83
N ARG A 142 6.98 -1.66 8.68
CA ARG A 142 8.19 -0.82 8.49
C ARG A 142 9.10 -0.85 9.70
N GLY A 143 8.56 -0.79 10.91
CA GLY A 143 9.33 -0.93 12.15
C GLY A 143 10.09 -2.25 12.22
N LEU A 144 9.45 -3.37 11.92
CA LEU A 144 10.11 -4.68 11.85
C LEU A 144 11.25 -4.73 10.84
N LEU A 145 11.05 -4.14 9.66
CA LEU A 145 12.09 -4.06 8.62
C LEU A 145 13.23 -3.14 9.03
N ALA A 146 12.95 -2.01 9.68
CA ALA A 146 13.95 -1.07 10.18
C ALA A 146 14.82 -1.71 11.26
N THR A 147 14.21 -2.39 12.25
CA THR A 147 14.95 -3.14 13.27
C THR A 147 15.84 -4.22 12.67
N ARG A 148 15.37 -4.89 11.61
CA ARG A 148 16.10 -5.99 10.99
C ARG A 148 17.25 -5.55 10.09
N TYR A 149 17.04 -4.52 9.27
CA TYR A 149 18.01 -4.12 8.24
C TYR A 149 18.79 -2.84 8.58
N GLY A 150 18.50 -2.20 9.71
CA GLY A 150 19.13 -0.92 10.08
C GLY A 150 18.80 0.22 9.11
N CYS A 151 17.78 0.05 8.25
CA CYS A 151 17.28 1.15 7.43
C CYS A 151 16.56 2.14 8.34
N ALA A 152 17.11 3.35 8.47
CA ALA A 152 16.37 4.49 8.99
C ALA A 152 15.07 4.68 8.20
N ASP A 153 13.97 4.97 8.88
CA ASP A 153 12.71 5.29 8.21
C ASP A 153 12.93 6.59 7.41
N PRO A 154 12.71 6.64 6.08
CA PRO A 154 12.89 7.85 5.29
C PRO A 154 11.95 9.01 5.70
N ALA A 155 11.03 8.76 6.63
CA ALA A 155 10.16 9.76 7.26
C ALA A 155 10.74 10.38 8.55
N ASP A 156 11.85 9.86 9.09
CA ASP A 156 12.54 10.50 10.21
C ASP A 156 13.47 11.60 9.66
N PRO A 157 13.32 12.87 10.11
CA PRO A 157 14.33 13.87 9.85
C PRO A 157 15.61 13.44 10.56
N ALA A 158 16.68 13.25 9.80
CA ALA A 158 17.99 12.89 10.34
C ALA A 158 18.36 13.85 11.47
N GLU A 159 18.46 13.34 12.70
CA GLU A 159 19.12 14.06 13.78
C GLU A 159 20.57 14.37 13.37
N PRO A 160 21.10 15.55 13.74
CA PRO A 160 22.47 15.90 13.41
C PRO A 160 23.42 14.89 14.08
N ALA A 161 24.23 14.22 13.25
CA ALA A 161 25.13 13.17 13.70
C ALA A 161 26.17 13.69 14.71
N ASP A 162 26.20 13.06 15.88
CA ASP A 162 27.25 13.23 16.90
C ASP A 162 28.56 12.58 16.37
N PRO A 163 29.70 13.29 16.35
CA PRO A 163 30.88 12.87 15.59
C PRO A 163 31.72 11.73 16.21
N GLU A 164 31.28 11.07 17.30
CA GLU A 164 32.09 10.06 18.01
C GLU A 164 31.42 8.68 18.23
N ALA A 165 30.47 8.27 17.38
CA ALA A 165 29.96 6.89 17.40
C ALA A 165 30.66 6.01 16.35
N GLY A 166 31.55 5.13 16.82
CA GLY A 166 32.30 4.18 15.99
C GLY A 166 31.43 3.35 15.05
N ALA A 167 31.82 3.31 13.79
CA ALA A 167 31.12 2.63 12.70
C ALA A 167 31.08 1.11 12.91
N THR A 168 29.91 0.60 13.28
CA THR A 168 29.52 -0.82 13.13
C THR A 168 28.17 -0.91 12.41
N GLY A 169 28.11 -0.33 11.21
CA GLY A 169 26.96 -0.47 10.31
C GLY A 169 27.19 -1.59 9.30
N PHE A 170 26.38 -2.64 9.34
CA PHE A 170 26.39 -3.69 8.32
C PHE A 170 25.76 -3.14 7.04
N ALA A 171 26.56 -3.05 5.97
CA ALA A 171 26.12 -2.54 4.67
C ALA A 171 25.47 -3.67 3.83
N PRO A 172 24.43 -3.38 3.03
CA PRO A 172 23.89 -4.35 2.09
C PRO A 172 24.95 -4.74 1.06
N VAL A 173 25.28 -6.03 1.02
CA VAL A 173 26.28 -6.57 0.08
C VAL A 173 25.66 -6.73 -1.30
N VAL A 174 25.83 -5.71 -2.16
CA VAL A 174 25.56 -5.81 -3.59
C VAL A 174 26.77 -6.45 -4.27
N THR A 175 26.74 -7.76 -4.49
CA THR A 175 27.81 -8.46 -5.23
C THR A 175 27.58 -8.37 -6.74
N ASN A 176 28.41 -7.56 -7.42
CA ASN A 176 28.49 -7.52 -8.88
C ASN A 176 29.40 -8.66 -9.37
N THR A 177 28.81 -9.78 -9.75
CA THR A 177 29.56 -10.87 -10.38
C THR A 177 29.68 -10.59 -11.88
N ARG A 178 30.83 -10.06 -12.31
CA ARG A 178 31.24 -10.09 -13.72
C ARG A 178 31.70 -11.51 -14.07
N SER A 179 30.83 -12.28 -14.70
CA SER A 179 31.26 -13.50 -15.41
C SER A 179 32.08 -13.06 -16.63
N GLN A 180 33.38 -13.39 -16.63
CA GLN A 180 34.17 -13.46 -17.85
C GLN A 180 34.01 -14.86 -18.43
N SER A 181 33.79 -14.88 -19.73
CA SER A 181 33.52 -15.98 -20.64
C SER A 181 34.61 -17.05 -20.68
#